data_AF-A0AA39LTI6-F1
#
_entry.id   AF-A0AA39LTI6-F1
#
_cell.length_a   1.000
_cell.length_b   1.000
_cell.length_c   1.000
_cell.angle_alpha   90.00
_cell.angle_beta   90.00
_cell.angle_gamma   90.00
#
_symmetry.space_group_name_H-M   'P 1'
#
loop_
_entity.id
_entity.type
_entity.pdbx_description
1 polymer ?
#
loop_
_entity_poly.entity_id
_entity_poly.type
_entity_poly.pdbx_seq_one_letter_code
_entity_poly.pdbx_strand_id
1 'polypeptide(L)'
;MDSLPHCFYDSVFWYLHTEEMKDAKCLTGTVANIATHHFTQRRDLQVTICPDFEENLCGIGLLNLGQNRRHSLKNALSKYDRIVTIVLVHRENTEKYESFSFEDALTKVLPSLLSLSPVDLFWAFGARSPHSGSFYDDLFKLFGSQVFKMIRTKNYGDQCEQFVRVQTQSPRLEHLYLHDDLWPQDFKFYYRDFHPKFIKCTLTFE
;
A
#
# COMPACT_ATOMS: atom_id res chain seq x y z
N MET A 1 -5.81 40.48 -3.87
CA MET A 1 -5.40 39.33 -3.04
C MET A 1 -4.67 38.39 -3.95
N ASP A 2 -3.43 38.05 -3.61
CA ASP A 2 -2.63 37.11 -4.38
C ASP A 2 -3.16 35.70 -4.11
N SER A 3 -3.88 35.14 -5.07
CA SER A 3 -4.33 33.75 -4.99
C SER A 3 -3.14 32.83 -5.22
N LEU A 4 -3.00 31.80 -4.39
CA LEU A 4 -2.02 30.74 -4.63
C LEU A 4 -2.30 30.04 -5.98
N PRO A 5 -1.25 29.58 -6.69
CA PRO A 5 -1.41 28.82 -7.93
C PRO A 5 -2.26 27.55 -7.74
N HIS A 6 -3.01 27.13 -8.77
CA HIS A 6 -3.84 25.92 -8.72
C HIS A 6 -3.05 24.66 -8.34
N CYS A 7 -1.81 24.54 -8.83
CA CYS A 7 -0.94 23.40 -8.53
C CYS A 7 -0.58 23.27 -7.04
N PHE A 8 -0.61 24.37 -6.28
CA PHE A 8 -0.42 24.34 -4.83
C PHE A 8 -1.58 23.59 -4.18
N TYR A 9 -2.83 23.96 -4.52
CA TYR A 9 -4.02 23.29 -4.00
C TYR A 9 -4.08 21.82 -4.45
N ASP A 10 -3.72 21.52 -5.70
CA ASP A 10 -3.65 20.14 -6.18
C ASP A 10 -2.70 19.30 -5.32
N SER A 11 -1.53 19.85 -4.98
CA SER A 11 -0.54 19.17 -4.14
C SER A 11 -1.05 18.98 -2.71
N VAL A 12 -1.65 20.02 -2.10
CA VAL A 12 -2.19 19.92 -0.74
C VAL A 12 -3.31 18.87 -0.67
N PHE A 13 -4.30 18.98 -1.56
CA PHE A 13 -5.45 18.08 -1.55
C PHE A 13 -5.07 16.65 -1.89
N TRP A 14 -4.02 16.43 -2.70
CA TRP A 14 -3.47 15.10 -2.95
C TRP A 14 -3.05 14.37 -1.66
N TYR A 15 -2.49 15.09 -0.68
CA TYR A 15 -2.04 14.49 0.58
C TYR A 15 -3.15 14.31 1.61
N LEU A 16 -4.20 15.14 1.60
CA LEU A 16 -5.27 15.04 2.59
C LEU A 16 -5.98 13.67 2.56
N HIS A 17 -6.38 13.18 3.73
CA HIS A 17 -7.29 12.05 3.88
C HIS A 17 -8.72 12.42 3.49
N THR A 18 -9.57 11.41 3.32
CA THR A 18 -10.97 11.59 2.92
C THR A 18 -11.76 12.43 3.93
N GLU A 19 -11.49 12.29 5.24
CA GLU A 19 -12.13 13.13 6.28
C GLU A 19 -11.63 14.58 6.22
N GLU A 20 -10.32 14.80 6.13
CA GLU A 20 -9.74 16.16 6.00
C GLU A 20 -10.22 16.87 4.72
N MET A 21 -10.45 16.10 3.65
CA MET A 21 -11.05 16.64 2.43
C MET A 21 -12.51 17.08 2.63
N LYS A 22 -13.27 16.44 3.52
CA LYS A 22 -14.63 16.91 3.85
C LYS A 22 -14.56 18.28 4.52
N ASP A 23 -13.61 18.46 5.45
CA ASP A 23 -13.39 19.74 6.12
C ASP A 23 -12.93 20.82 5.12
N ALA A 24 -12.04 20.46 4.19
CA ALA A 24 -11.57 21.37 3.15
C ALA A 24 -12.70 21.87 2.23
N LYS A 25 -13.76 21.08 2.03
CA LYS A 25 -14.96 21.50 1.28
C LYS A 25 -15.80 22.54 2.01
N CYS A 26 -15.68 22.65 3.33
CA CYS A 26 -16.39 23.63 4.14
C CYS A 26 -15.70 25.02 4.14
N LEU A 27 -14.54 25.14 3.48
CA LEU A 27 -13.93 26.44 3.22
C LEU A 27 -14.80 27.29 2.27
N THR A 28 -14.38 28.51 1.98
CA THR A 28 -15.14 29.43 1.11
C THR A 28 -14.42 29.70 -0.21
N GLY A 29 -15.20 29.98 -1.26
CA GLY A 29 -14.69 30.45 -2.55
C GLY A 29 -13.94 29.39 -3.35
N THR A 30 -12.87 29.81 -4.04
CA THR A 30 -12.11 28.97 -4.98
C THR A 30 -11.56 27.70 -4.34
N VAL A 31 -11.09 27.78 -3.09
CA VAL A 31 -10.50 26.64 -2.38
C VAL A 31 -11.52 25.52 -2.17
N ALA A 32 -12.75 25.88 -1.78
CA ALA A 32 -13.84 24.93 -1.58
C ALA A 32 -14.27 24.24 -2.88
N ASN A 33 -14.26 24.98 -3.99
CA ASN A 33 -14.57 24.44 -5.32
C ASN A 33 -13.51 23.42 -5.76
N ILE A 34 -12.22 23.75 -5.59
CA ILE A 34 -11.13 22.83 -5.93
C ILE A 34 -11.16 21.59 -5.01
N ALA A 35 -11.36 21.79 -3.70
CA ALA A 35 -11.50 20.68 -2.75
C ALA A 35 -12.68 19.76 -3.12
N THR A 36 -13.83 20.33 -3.50
CA THR A 36 -15.01 19.57 -3.93
C THR A 36 -14.73 18.77 -5.19
N HIS A 37 -14.05 19.37 -6.17
CA HIS A 37 -13.65 18.69 -7.39
C HIS A 37 -12.72 17.51 -7.11
N HIS A 38 -11.66 17.73 -6.35
CA HIS A 38 -10.74 16.67 -5.91
C HIS A 38 -11.46 15.55 -5.16
N PHE A 39 -12.31 15.90 -4.19
CA PHE A 39 -13.08 14.93 -3.41
C PHE A 39 -13.99 14.06 -4.29
N THR A 40 -14.61 14.66 -5.31
CA THR A 40 -15.54 13.95 -6.20
C THR A 40 -14.82 13.06 -7.21
N GLN A 41 -13.65 13.49 -7.69
CA GLN A 41 -12.85 12.74 -8.67
C GLN A 41 -11.97 11.67 -8.02
N ARG A 42 -11.63 11.83 -6.73
CA ARG A 42 -10.74 10.94 -6.02
C ARG A 42 -11.31 9.53 -5.90
N ARG A 43 -10.44 8.54 -6.14
CA ARG A 43 -10.69 7.14 -5.85
C ARG A 43 -9.57 6.59 -4.99
N ASP A 44 -9.92 6.11 -3.81
CA ASP A 44 -9.00 5.35 -2.98
C ASP A 44 -9.02 3.89 -3.45
N LEU A 45 -7.86 3.44 -3.95
CA LEU A 45 -7.69 2.15 -4.59
C LEU A 45 -6.84 1.23 -3.74
N GLN A 46 -7.23 -0.04 -3.75
CA GLN A 46 -6.41 -1.16 -3.29
C GLN A 46 -5.80 -1.88 -4.49
N VAL A 47 -4.47 -2.01 -4.50
CA VAL A 47 -3.74 -2.89 -5.40
C VAL A 47 -3.72 -4.28 -4.79
N THR A 48 -4.15 -5.28 -5.54
CA THR A 48 -4.01 -6.69 -5.17
C THR A 48 -2.96 -7.32 -6.06
N ILE A 49 -1.91 -7.88 -5.46
CA ILE A 49 -0.82 -8.58 -6.14
C ILE A 49 -1.02 -10.07 -5.89
N CYS A 50 -1.00 -10.86 -6.94
CA CYS A 50 -1.27 -12.30 -6.92
C CYS A 50 -0.25 -13.02 -7.81
N PRO A 51 0.95 -13.31 -7.29
CA PRO A 51 1.89 -14.18 -8.00
C PRO A 51 1.26 -15.58 -8.21
N ASP A 52 1.59 -16.22 -9.31
CA ASP A 52 1.34 -17.64 -9.49
C ASP A 52 2.36 -18.50 -8.72
N PHE A 53 2.09 -19.80 -8.61
CA PHE A 53 2.94 -20.73 -7.86
C PHE A 53 4.30 -20.97 -8.52
N GLU A 54 4.36 -20.87 -9.84
CA GLU A 54 5.59 -21.15 -10.62
C GLU A 54 6.50 -19.94 -10.75
N GLU A 55 6.11 -18.81 -10.18
CA GLU A 55 6.83 -17.56 -10.26
C GLU A 55 7.03 -17.02 -11.70
N ASN A 56 6.06 -17.29 -12.58
CA ASN A 56 6.10 -16.89 -13.98
C ASN A 56 5.23 -15.66 -14.25
N LEU A 57 4.04 -15.62 -13.65
CA LEU A 57 3.00 -14.63 -13.93
C LEU A 57 2.44 -14.00 -12.66
N CYS A 58 2.36 -12.67 -12.66
CA CYS A 58 1.81 -11.90 -11.56
C CYS A 58 0.49 -11.27 -12.00
N GLY A 59 -0.60 -11.70 -11.35
CA GLY A 59 -1.89 -11.06 -11.45
C GLY A 59 -1.92 -9.77 -10.63
N ILE A 60 -2.24 -8.65 -11.26
CA ILE A 60 -2.44 -7.36 -10.58
C ILE A 60 -3.89 -6.89 -10.78
N GLY A 61 -4.56 -6.59 -9.67
CA GLY A 61 -5.93 -6.11 -9.63
C GLY A 61 -6.07 -4.77 -8.93
N LEU A 62 -7.02 -3.96 -9.37
CA LEU A 62 -7.43 -2.73 -8.69
C LEU A 62 -8.83 -2.88 -8.12
N LEU A 63 -9.01 -2.51 -6.85
CA LEU A 63 -10.31 -2.44 -6.18
C LEU A 63 -10.54 -1.01 -5.70
N ASN A 64 -11.65 -0.40 -6.13
CA ASN A 64 -12.11 0.88 -5.57
C ASN A 64 -12.77 0.62 -4.22
N LEU A 65 -12.17 1.11 -3.15
CA LEU A 65 -12.61 0.86 -1.78
C LEU A 65 -13.96 1.53 -1.47
N GLY A 66 -14.24 2.70 -2.05
CA GLY A 66 -15.51 3.41 -1.84
C GLY A 66 -16.70 2.76 -2.55
N GLN A 67 -16.47 2.02 -3.63
CA GLN A 67 -17.52 1.38 -4.42
C GLN A 67 -17.55 -0.14 -4.31
N ASN A 68 -16.52 -0.75 -3.71
CA ASN A 68 -16.27 -2.18 -3.73
C ASN A 68 -16.34 -2.78 -5.15
N ARG A 69 -15.80 -2.04 -6.13
CA ARG A 69 -15.80 -2.42 -7.55
C ARG A 69 -14.38 -2.64 -8.06
N ARG A 70 -14.19 -3.72 -8.81
CA ARG A 70 -12.91 -3.98 -9.48
C ARG A 70 -12.77 -3.10 -10.71
N HIS A 71 -11.54 -2.67 -10.96
CA HIS A 71 -11.15 -1.92 -12.15
C HIS A 71 -10.03 -2.68 -12.87
N SER A 72 -10.08 -2.68 -14.21
CA SER A 72 -8.96 -3.11 -15.03
C SER A 72 -7.88 -2.04 -15.03
N LEU A 73 -6.59 -2.44 -15.06
CA LEU A 73 -5.48 -1.51 -15.23
C LEU A 73 -5.47 -0.87 -16.62
N LYS A 74 -6.09 -1.52 -17.62
CA LYS A 74 -6.31 -0.96 -18.96
C LYS A 74 -7.21 0.27 -18.96
N ASN A 75 -8.06 0.42 -17.95
CA ASN A 75 -8.80 1.66 -17.77
C ASN A 75 -7.82 2.69 -17.24
N ALA A 76 -7.65 3.80 -17.96
CA ALA A 76 -6.71 4.84 -17.59
C ALA A 76 -6.89 5.25 -16.12
N LEU A 77 -5.84 5.05 -15.32
CA LEU A 77 -5.74 5.63 -13.99
C LEU A 77 -5.82 7.14 -14.13
N SER A 78 -6.65 7.75 -13.30
CA SER A 78 -6.77 9.19 -13.24
C SER A 78 -5.68 9.77 -12.35
N LYS A 79 -5.30 11.03 -12.59
CA LYS A 79 -4.39 11.76 -11.68
C LYS A 79 -4.96 12.00 -10.28
N TYR A 80 -6.22 11.64 -10.02
CA TYR A 80 -6.88 11.75 -8.71
C TYR A 80 -6.98 10.39 -8.00
N ASP A 81 -6.56 9.30 -8.65
CA ASP A 81 -6.56 7.96 -8.07
C ASP A 81 -5.41 7.82 -7.09
N ARG A 82 -5.66 7.22 -5.93
CA ARG A 82 -4.64 7.01 -4.90
C ARG A 82 -4.54 5.54 -4.55
N ILE A 83 -3.33 5.01 -4.58
CA ILE A 83 -3.10 3.66 -4.04
C ILE A 83 -2.92 3.78 -2.53
N VAL A 84 -3.98 3.50 -1.78
CA VAL A 84 -3.94 3.56 -0.32
C VAL A 84 -3.61 2.21 0.30
N THR A 85 -3.84 1.11 -0.41
CA THR A 85 -3.60 -0.23 0.15
C THR A 85 -2.97 -1.12 -0.89
N ILE A 86 -1.97 -1.90 -0.48
CA ILE A 86 -1.43 -3.00 -1.26
C ILE A 86 -1.66 -4.28 -0.48
N VAL A 87 -2.29 -5.25 -1.15
CA VAL A 87 -2.57 -6.56 -0.59
C VAL A 87 -1.89 -7.61 -1.44
N LEU A 88 -1.08 -8.44 -0.79
CA LEU A 88 -0.52 -9.63 -1.40
C LEU A 88 -1.42 -10.81 -1.07
N VAL A 89 -1.96 -11.45 -2.10
CA VAL A 89 -2.82 -12.62 -1.98
C VAL A 89 -2.21 -13.79 -2.73
N HIS A 90 -2.33 -14.97 -2.15
CA HIS A 90 -2.00 -16.22 -2.81
C HIS A 90 -3.34 -16.85 -3.23
N ARG A 91 -3.65 -16.88 -4.53
CA ARG A 91 -4.92 -17.45 -5.01
C ARG A 91 -4.76 -18.15 -6.34
N GLU A 92 -5.41 -19.30 -6.46
CA GLU A 92 -5.62 -20.05 -7.71
C GLU A 92 -6.48 -19.32 -8.76
N ASN A 93 -6.84 -18.05 -8.54
CA ASN A 93 -7.80 -17.31 -9.37
C ASN A 93 -7.16 -16.03 -9.93
N THR A 94 -5.94 -16.15 -10.46
CA THR A 94 -5.26 -15.09 -11.21
C THR A 94 -6.07 -14.62 -12.42
N GLU A 95 -6.98 -15.45 -12.94
CA GLU A 95 -7.91 -15.14 -14.04
C GLU A 95 -8.77 -13.87 -13.82
N LYS A 96 -8.95 -13.44 -12.55
CA LYS A 96 -9.72 -12.24 -12.21
C LYS A 96 -8.88 -10.96 -12.23
N TYR A 97 -7.57 -11.10 -12.44
CA TYR A 97 -6.59 -10.03 -12.43
C TYR A 97 -5.96 -9.89 -13.81
N GLU A 98 -5.37 -8.73 -14.05
CA GLU A 98 -4.58 -8.56 -15.25
C GLU A 98 -3.22 -9.21 -15.03
N SER A 99 -2.86 -10.12 -15.92
CA SER A 99 -1.65 -10.92 -15.78
C SER A 99 -0.47 -10.24 -16.47
N PHE A 100 0.66 -10.17 -15.77
CA PHE A 100 1.92 -9.65 -16.26
C PHE A 100 3.02 -10.68 -16.05
N SER A 101 4.12 -10.59 -16.80
CA SER A 101 5.35 -11.26 -16.40
C SER A 101 5.83 -10.69 -15.07
N PHE A 102 6.58 -11.48 -14.29
CA PHE A 102 7.15 -11.00 -13.03
C PHE A 102 8.06 -9.78 -13.19
N GLU A 103 8.91 -9.82 -14.21
CA GLU A 103 9.78 -8.71 -14.53
C GLU A 103 8.97 -7.44 -14.85
N ASP A 104 7.95 -7.53 -15.71
CA ASP A 104 7.11 -6.38 -16.03
C ASP A 104 6.33 -5.86 -14.82
N ALA A 105 5.82 -6.77 -13.99
CA ALA A 105 5.12 -6.42 -12.76
C ALA A 105 6.02 -5.60 -11.83
N LEU A 106 7.24 -6.08 -11.56
CA LEU A 106 8.17 -5.46 -10.62
C LEU A 106 8.82 -4.18 -11.18
N THR A 107 9.11 -4.13 -12.48
CA THR A 107 9.92 -3.03 -13.07
C THR A 107 9.07 -1.95 -13.75
N LYS A 108 7.84 -2.27 -14.19
CA LYS A 108 6.99 -1.33 -14.94
C LYS A 108 5.69 -1.03 -14.20
N VAL A 109 4.92 -2.07 -13.87
CA VAL A 109 3.54 -1.90 -13.38
C VAL A 109 3.52 -1.38 -11.94
N LEU A 110 4.16 -2.10 -11.01
CA LEU A 110 4.16 -1.74 -9.60
C LEU A 110 4.83 -0.37 -9.34
N PRO A 111 5.99 -0.02 -9.93
CA PRO A 111 6.56 1.31 -9.75
C PRO A 111 5.61 2.42 -10.23
N SER A 112 4.92 2.20 -11.35
CA SER A 112 3.92 3.16 -11.86
C SER A 112 2.74 3.31 -10.89
N LEU A 113 2.25 2.21 -10.32
CA LEU A 113 1.18 2.24 -9.32
C LEU A 113 1.63 2.91 -8.00
N LEU A 114 2.85 2.62 -7.55
CA LEU A 114 3.43 3.21 -6.35
C LEU A 114 3.63 4.72 -6.47
N SER A 115 3.82 5.25 -7.69
CA SER A 115 3.87 6.70 -7.91
C SER A 115 2.56 7.42 -7.54
N LEU A 116 1.45 6.68 -7.48
CA LEU A 116 0.14 7.17 -7.05
C LEU A 116 -0.14 6.91 -5.57
N SER A 117 0.82 6.35 -4.83
CA SER A 117 0.64 6.11 -3.40
C SER A 117 0.82 7.43 -2.63
N PRO A 118 -0.09 7.76 -1.70
CA PRO A 118 0.13 8.82 -0.76
C PRO A 118 1.11 8.36 0.32
N VAL A 119 1.38 9.25 1.27
CA VAL A 119 2.25 9.00 2.43
C VAL A 119 1.75 7.86 3.34
N ASP A 120 0.45 7.57 3.32
CA ASP A 120 -0.21 6.68 4.28
C ASP A 120 -0.57 5.33 3.65
N LEU A 121 0.44 4.61 3.19
CA LEU A 121 0.22 3.33 2.52
C LEU A 121 0.03 2.19 3.52
N PHE A 122 -0.92 1.30 3.23
CA PHE A 122 -1.22 0.11 4.01
C PHE A 122 -0.73 -1.15 3.29
N TRP A 123 0.07 -1.98 3.96
CA TRP A 123 0.50 -3.29 3.47
C TRP A 123 -0.20 -4.41 4.22
N ALA A 124 -0.80 -5.36 3.50
CA ALA A 124 -1.42 -6.53 4.11
C ALA A 124 -1.17 -7.83 3.34
N PHE A 125 -0.93 -8.90 4.09
CA PHE A 125 -0.76 -10.24 3.57
C PHE A 125 -2.00 -11.13 3.82
N GLY A 126 -2.42 -11.91 2.82
CA GLY A 126 -3.52 -12.89 2.94
C GLY A 126 -3.10 -14.21 3.61
N ALA A 127 -3.90 -14.77 4.51
CA ALA A 127 -3.49 -15.81 5.47
C ALA A 127 -2.89 -17.14 4.93
N ARG A 128 -2.90 -17.43 3.62
CA ARG A 128 -2.60 -18.77 3.04
C ARG A 128 -1.53 -18.76 1.95
N SER A 129 -0.33 -18.27 2.25
CA SER A 129 0.80 -18.44 1.31
C SER A 129 1.80 -19.44 1.89
N PRO A 130 1.93 -20.62 1.28
CA PRO A 130 3.19 -21.33 1.35
C PRO A 130 4.20 -20.58 0.45
N HIS A 131 5.48 -20.79 0.67
CA HIS A 131 6.60 -20.38 -0.20
C HIS A 131 7.29 -19.06 0.14
N SER A 132 8.54 -19.23 0.55
CA SER A 132 9.67 -18.33 0.33
C SER A 132 10.13 -18.46 -1.13
N GLY A 133 10.42 -17.36 -1.80
CA GLY A 133 10.91 -17.37 -3.18
C GLY A 133 11.44 -16.00 -3.61
N SER A 134 12.20 -15.97 -4.70
CA SER A 134 12.90 -14.77 -5.19
C SER A 134 11.96 -13.61 -5.48
N PHE A 135 10.71 -13.90 -5.85
CA PHE A 135 9.70 -12.87 -6.08
C PHE A 135 9.44 -12.01 -4.84
N TYR A 136 9.27 -12.64 -3.68
CA TYR A 136 8.98 -11.91 -2.44
C TYR A 136 10.15 -11.02 -2.05
N ASP A 137 11.38 -11.50 -2.22
CA ASP A 137 12.59 -10.74 -1.97
C ASP A 137 12.64 -9.46 -2.82
N ASP A 138 12.38 -9.57 -4.12
CA ASP A 138 12.39 -8.41 -5.01
C ASP A 138 11.21 -7.47 -4.74
N LEU A 139 10.06 -8.02 -4.34
CA LEU A 139 8.92 -7.24 -3.91
C LEU A 139 9.22 -6.44 -2.64
N PHE A 140 9.87 -7.05 -1.64
CA PHE A 140 10.29 -6.35 -0.41
C PHE A 140 11.36 -5.30 -0.69
N LYS A 141 12.29 -5.54 -1.61
CA LYS A 141 13.25 -4.51 -2.06
C LYS A 141 12.55 -3.33 -2.73
N LEU A 142 11.59 -3.61 -3.64
CA LEU A 142 10.81 -2.58 -4.31
C LEU A 142 10.06 -1.70 -3.29
N PHE A 143 9.38 -2.34 -2.33
CA PHE A 143 8.63 -1.65 -1.29
C PHE A 143 9.49 -1.08 -0.16
N GLY A 144 10.75 -1.47 -0.04
CA GLY A 144 11.68 -0.95 0.97
C GLY A 144 11.90 0.56 0.86
N SER A 145 11.68 1.13 -0.33
CA SER A 145 11.72 2.59 -0.57
C SER A 145 10.46 3.34 -0.14
N GLN A 146 9.35 2.62 0.06
CA GLN A 146 8.07 3.20 0.42
C GLN A 146 7.96 3.38 1.93
N VAL A 147 7.07 4.27 2.36
CA VAL A 147 6.80 4.47 3.78
C VAL A 147 5.38 4.00 4.07
N PHE A 148 5.26 2.97 4.90
CA PHE A 148 3.97 2.41 5.28
C PHE A 148 3.50 2.96 6.63
N LYS A 149 2.21 3.29 6.69
CA LYS A 149 1.52 3.62 7.95
C LYS A 149 1.15 2.37 8.73
N MET A 150 0.84 1.30 8.02
CA MET A 150 0.48 0.01 8.60
C MET A 150 1.09 -1.11 7.80
N ILE A 151 1.67 -2.08 8.51
CA ILE A 151 2.17 -3.33 7.95
C ILE A 151 1.49 -4.49 8.65
N ARG A 152 0.90 -5.39 7.86
CA ARG A 152 0.43 -6.70 8.30
C ARG A 152 1.11 -7.78 7.46
N THR A 153 2.04 -8.52 8.05
CA THR A 153 2.83 -9.51 7.32
C THR A 153 3.11 -10.77 8.16
N LYS A 154 3.55 -11.81 7.47
CA LYS A 154 4.14 -13.06 7.99
C LYS A 154 5.63 -13.06 7.71
N ASN A 155 6.38 -14.00 8.26
CA ASN A 155 7.79 -14.13 7.91
C ASN A 155 7.96 -14.85 6.55
N TYR A 156 8.47 -14.14 5.54
CA TYR A 156 8.76 -14.69 4.20
C TYR A 156 10.25 -14.93 3.95
N GLY A 157 11.08 -14.84 4.98
CA GLY A 157 12.53 -14.95 4.90
C GLY A 157 13.22 -13.60 5.09
N ASP A 158 14.53 -13.60 4.85
CA ASP A 158 15.44 -12.56 5.30
C ASP A 158 15.08 -11.16 4.76
N GLN A 159 14.64 -11.05 3.50
CA GLN A 159 14.27 -9.75 2.94
C GLN A 159 12.98 -9.20 3.56
N CYS A 160 12.04 -10.06 3.97
CA CYS A 160 10.86 -9.62 4.71
C CYS A 160 11.25 -9.04 6.07
N GLU A 161 12.15 -9.73 6.78
CA GLU A 161 12.66 -9.24 8.05
C GLU A 161 13.37 -7.90 7.90
N GLN A 162 14.28 -7.79 6.91
CA GLN A 162 14.98 -6.55 6.61
C GLN A 162 14.01 -5.42 6.28
N PHE A 163 13.02 -5.69 5.43
CA PHE A 163 11.95 -4.74 5.11
C PHE A 163 11.23 -4.27 6.38
N VAL A 164 10.79 -5.18 7.25
CA VAL A 164 10.11 -4.78 8.50
C VAL A 164 11.04 -3.97 9.40
N ARG A 165 12.32 -4.34 9.55
CA ARG A 165 13.29 -3.57 10.34
C ARG A 165 13.42 -2.14 9.81
N VAL A 166 13.60 -1.97 8.50
CA VAL A 166 13.66 -0.64 7.87
C VAL A 166 12.38 0.15 8.16
N GLN A 167 11.22 -0.46 7.98
CA GLN A 167 9.93 0.21 8.20
C GLN A 167 9.71 0.59 9.68
N THR A 168 10.20 -0.20 10.64
CA THR A 168 10.11 0.15 12.08
C THR A 168 10.93 1.38 12.44
N GLN A 169 11.94 1.74 11.65
CA GLN A 169 12.70 2.97 11.86
C GLN A 169 11.95 4.22 11.36
N SER A 170 10.91 4.03 10.55
CA SER A 170 10.10 5.14 10.05
C SER A 170 9.20 5.71 11.16
N PRO A 171 9.20 7.03 11.38
CA PRO A 171 8.29 7.67 12.35
C PRO A 171 6.82 7.64 11.89
N ARG A 172 6.55 7.23 10.65
CA ARG A 172 5.21 7.17 10.07
C ARG A 172 4.53 5.81 10.24
N LEU A 173 5.27 4.77 10.60
CA LEU A 173 4.67 3.46 10.87
C LEU A 173 3.92 3.56 12.20
N GLU A 174 2.59 3.44 12.15
CA GLU A 174 1.72 3.51 13.33
C GLU A 174 1.32 2.12 13.83
N HIS A 175 1.26 1.17 12.90
CA HIS A 175 0.71 -0.16 13.14
C HIS A 175 1.56 -1.26 12.53
N LEU A 176 1.95 -2.22 13.35
CA LEU A 176 2.69 -3.40 12.91
C LEU A 176 2.07 -4.67 13.46
N TYR A 177 1.57 -5.51 12.55
CA TYR A 177 0.97 -6.80 12.83
C TYR A 177 1.82 -7.89 12.20
N LEU A 178 2.53 -8.64 13.04
CA LEU A 178 3.30 -9.78 12.62
C LEU A 178 2.52 -11.04 12.98
N HIS A 179 2.27 -11.83 11.95
CA HIS A 179 1.60 -13.12 12.04
C HIS A 179 2.64 -14.23 12.01
N ASP A 180 2.26 -15.40 12.53
CA ASP A 180 3.06 -16.62 12.63
C ASP A 180 4.19 -16.61 13.68
N ASP A 181 4.65 -17.82 14.02
CA ASP A 181 5.74 -18.07 14.96
C ASP A 181 7.12 -18.17 14.30
N LEU A 182 7.21 -18.01 12.98
CA LEU A 182 8.41 -18.26 12.18
C LEU A 182 9.41 -17.10 12.23
N TRP A 183 9.08 -15.99 12.89
CA TRP A 183 10.02 -14.88 13.09
C TRP A 183 11.25 -15.32 13.89
N PRO A 184 12.47 -14.91 13.49
CA PRO A 184 13.68 -15.22 14.25
C PRO A 184 13.61 -14.71 15.69
N GLN A 185 14.23 -15.45 16.61
CA GLN A 185 14.13 -15.16 18.03
C GLN A 185 14.74 -13.80 18.40
N ASP A 186 15.85 -13.43 17.75
CA ASP A 186 16.47 -12.12 17.85
C ASP A 186 15.57 -11.00 17.32
N PHE A 187 14.82 -11.25 16.24
CA PHE A 187 13.81 -10.33 15.75
C PHE A 187 12.65 -10.17 16.75
N LYS A 188 12.17 -11.28 17.34
CA LYS A 188 11.14 -11.24 18.41
C LYS A 188 11.62 -10.39 19.61
N PHE A 189 12.90 -10.46 19.97
CA PHE A 189 13.50 -9.61 20.99
C PHE A 189 13.57 -8.13 20.57
N TYR A 190 14.10 -7.84 19.39
CA TYR A 190 14.14 -6.49 18.81
C TYR A 190 12.75 -5.84 18.81
N TYR A 191 11.73 -6.59 18.41
CA TYR A 191 10.35 -6.11 18.35
C TYR A 191 9.78 -5.77 19.73
N ARG A 192 10.09 -6.56 20.76
CA ARG A 192 9.62 -6.32 22.13
C ARG A 192 10.10 -4.96 22.65
N ASP A 193 11.33 -4.59 22.34
CA ASP A 193 11.93 -3.32 22.74
C ASP A 193 11.35 -2.13 21.93
N PHE A 194 10.83 -2.39 20.73
CA PHE A 194 10.27 -1.38 19.83
C PHE A 194 8.76 -1.12 20.03
N HIS A 195 8.05 -2.05 20.66
CA HIS A 195 6.60 -2.01 20.92
C HIS A 195 6.08 -0.70 21.55
N PRO A 196 6.77 -0.02 22.49
CA PRO A 196 6.20 1.17 23.14
C PRO A 196 6.05 2.39 22.22
N LYS A 197 6.57 2.36 20.99
CA LYS A 197 6.50 3.48 20.04
C LYS A 197 5.26 3.48 19.14
N PHE A 198 4.50 2.38 19.09
CA PHE A 198 3.39 2.22 18.15
C PHE A 198 2.03 2.44 18.83
N ILE A 199 1.09 3.03 18.08
CA ILE A 199 -0.30 3.22 18.54
C ILE A 199 -0.96 1.87 18.82
N LYS A 200 -0.69 0.87 17.97
CA LYS A 200 -1.13 -0.51 18.18
C LYS A 200 -0.17 -1.48 17.51
N CYS A 201 0.34 -2.41 18.31
CA CYS A 201 1.36 -3.35 17.91
C CYS A 201 0.94 -4.72 18.46
N THR A 202 0.73 -5.70 17.59
CA THR A 202 0.20 -7.01 18.00
C THR A 202 1.00 -8.11 17.30
N LEU A 203 1.62 -8.96 18.12
CA LEU A 203 2.10 -10.27 17.70
C LEU A 203 0.96 -11.25 17.94
N THR A 204 0.41 -11.79 16.86
CA THR A 204 -0.56 -12.90 16.94
C THR A 204 0.17 -14.17 16.53
N PHE A 205 0.53 -14.95 17.53
CA PHE A 205 0.91 -16.35 17.39
C PHE A 205 -0.40 -17.14 17.45
N GLU A 206 -0.93 -17.51 16.28
CA GLU A 206 -2.07 -18.44 16.16
C GLU A 206 -1.57 -19.86 15.96
#